data_AF-A0A1G5ZJ32-F1
#
_entry.id   AF-A0A1G5ZJ32-F1
#
_cell.length_a   1.000
_cell.length_b   1.000
_cell.length_c   1.000
_cell.angle_alpha   90.00
_cell.angle_beta   90.00
_cell.angle_gamma   90.00
#
_symmetry.space_group_name_H-M   'P 1'
#
loop_
_entity.id
_entity.type
_entity.pdbx_description
1 polymer ?
#
loop_
_entity_poly.entity_id
_entity_poly.type
_entity_poly.pdbx_seq_one_letter_code
_entity_poly.pdbx_strand_id
1 'polypeptide(L)'
;MKQLFEIETDKPEVLDEFRELARKHKLAFREWKLAKNDNPSPSGDPFFDNPENVKEILRRKKEMDAGNIESVTLSDEAIKKLLDSG
;
A
#
# COMPACT_ATOMS: atom_id res chain seq x y z
N MET A 1 8.90 -36.29 5.66
CA MET A 1 8.77 -35.11 4.79
C MET A 1 9.17 -33.88 5.60
N LYS A 2 10.13 -33.06 5.14
CA LYS A 2 10.42 -31.78 5.83
C LYS A 2 9.43 -30.75 5.31
N GLN A 3 8.54 -30.27 6.17
CA GLN A 3 7.59 -29.21 5.85
C GLN A 3 8.35 -27.87 5.78
N LEU A 4 8.15 -27.13 4.70
CA LEU A 4 8.71 -25.79 4.51
C LEU A 4 7.64 -24.77 4.91
N PHE A 5 8.00 -23.85 5.80
CA PHE A 5 7.13 -22.76 6.23
C PHE A 5 7.53 -21.46 5.53
N GLU A 6 6.56 -20.58 5.29
CA GLU A 6 6.82 -19.28 4.67
C GLU A 6 6.26 -18.18 5.58
N ILE A 7 7.02 -17.09 5.71
CA ILE A 7 6.61 -15.92 6.49
C ILE A 7 6.87 -14.63 5.71
N GLU A 8 5.88 -13.74 5.75
CA GLU A 8 5.93 -12.38 5.21
C GLU A 8 5.31 -11.44 6.26
N THR A 9 6.08 -10.46 6.75
CA THR A 9 5.64 -9.53 7.81
C THR A 9 6.37 -8.20 7.71
N ASP A 10 5.68 -7.11 8.01
CA ASP A 10 6.22 -5.76 8.14
C ASP A 10 6.71 -5.46 9.57
N LYS A 11 6.38 -6.34 10.52
CA LYS A 11 6.75 -6.24 11.93
C LYS A 11 8.05 -7.01 12.23
N PRO A 12 9.15 -6.32 12.58
CA PRO A 12 10.42 -6.99 12.88
C PRO A 12 10.34 -7.90 14.11
N GLU A 13 9.55 -7.53 15.13
CA GLU A 13 9.38 -8.32 16.35
C GLU A 13 8.78 -9.70 16.07
N VAL A 14 7.80 -9.78 15.16
CA VAL A 14 7.16 -11.04 14.75
C VAL A 14 8.15 -11.93 13.99
N LEU A 15 8.98 -11.34 13.14
CA LEU A 15 9.98 -12.07 12.38
C LEU A 15 11.07 -12.66 13.30
N ASP A 16 11.49 -11.92 14.32
CA ASP A 16 12.51 -12.38 15.26
C ASP A 16 11.99 -13.51 16.15
N GLU A 17 10.76 -13.41 16.69
CA GLU A 17 10.12 -14.50 17.44
C GLU A 17 9.98 -15.77 16.57
N PHE A 18 9.58 -15.62 15.31
CA PHE A 18 9.45 -16.75 14.39
C PHE A 18 10.80 -17.44 14.13
N ARG A 19 11.88 -16.67 13.96
CA ARG A 19 13.25 -17.21 13.79
C ARG A 19 13.68 -18.03 15.00
N GLU A 20 13.41 -17.55 16.21
CA GLU A 20 13.72 -18.30 17.44
C GLU A 20 12.94 -19.61 17.51
N LEU A 21 11.65 -19.57 17.21
CA LEU A 21 10.79 -20.76 17.18
C LEU A 21 11.29 -21.78 16.14
N ALA A 22 11.60 -21.31 14.93
CA ALA A 22 12.07 -22.16 13.85
C ALA A 22 13.41 -22.85 14.19
N ARG A 23 14.33 -22.14 14.84
CA ARG A 23 15.59 -22.72 15.35
C ARG A 23 15.31 -23.79 16.42
N LYS A 24 14.46 -23.47 17.40
CA LYS A 24 14.10 -24.38 18.50
C LYS A 24 13.51 -25.70 17.99
N HIS A 25 12.64 -25.62 16.98
CA HIS A 25 11.95 -26.78 16.41
C HIS A 25 12.63 -27.37 15.16
N LYS A 26 13.81 -26.86 14.78
CA LYS A 26 14.58 -27.30 13.59
C LYS A 26 13.73 -27.28 12.30
N LEU A 27 12.92 -26.24 12.15
CA LEU A 27 12.04 -26.06 10.99
C LEU A 27 12.80 -25.43 9.83
N ALA A 28 12.49 -25.87 8.61
CA ALA A 28 12.91 -25.17 7.41
C ALA A 28 11.89 -24.08 7.10
N PHE A 29 12.36 -22.87 6.81
CA PHE A 29 11.48 -21.76 6.45
C PHE A 29 12.09 -20.83 5.41
N ARG A 30 11.24 -20.06 4.74
CA ARG A 30 11.60 -19.00 3.80
C ARG A 30 11.02 -17.67 4.27
N GLU A 31 11.87 -16.66 4.33
CA GLU A 31 11.48 -15.28 4.58
C GLU A 31 11.20 -14.59 3.24
N TRP A 32 10.00 -14.03 3.09
CA TRP A 32 9.69 -13.13 1.99
C TRP A 32 9.93 -11.70 2.46
N LYS A 33 10.73 -10.95 1.69
CA LYS A 33 10.87 -9.52 1.91
C LYS A 33 9.58 -8.87 1.45
N LEU A 34 8.87 -8.19 2.36
CA LEU A 34 7.84 -7.25 1.93
C LEU A 34 8.49 -6.30 0.93
N ALA A 35 7.92 -6.19 -0.26
CA ALA A 35 8.31 -5.12 -1.17
C ALA A 35 8.04 -3.81 -0.44
N LYS A 36 9.11 -3.11 -0.02
CA LYS A 36 9.01 -1.70 0.36
C LYS A 36 8.73 -0.96 -0.94
N ASN A 37 7.46 -0.89 -1.30
CA ASN A 37 7.06 -0.06 -2.42
C ASN A 37 6.91 1.35 -1.87
N ASP A 38 7.91 2.20 -2.13
CA ASP A 38 7.80 3.63 -1.84
C ASP A 38 6.57 4.22 -2.56
N ASN A 39 6.20 3.62 -3.69
CA ASN A 39 4.95 3.85 -4.37
C ASN A 39 3.83 2.99 -3.73
N PRO A 40 2.84 3.58 -3.04
CA PRO A 40 1.72 2.83 -2.45
C PRO A 40 0.82 2.13 -3.48
N SER A 41 0.99 2.39 -4.79
CA SER A 41 0.23 1.75 -5.85
C SER A 41 0.76 0.34 -6.15
N PRO A 42 -0.09 -0.71 -6.07
CA PRO A 42 0.29 -2.07 -6.45
C PRO A 42 0.70 -2.21 -7.92
N SER A 43 0.21 -1.32 -8.79
CA SER A 43 0.58 -1.28 -10.22
C SER A 43 1.81 -0.43 -10.51
N GLY A 44 2.37 0.27 -9.51
CA GLY A 44 3.49 1.20 -9.70
C GLY A 44 3.10 2.45 -10.49
N ASP A 45 1.89 2.97 -10.27
CA ASP A 45 1.40 4.17 -10.96
C ASP A 45 2.27 5.40 -10.62
N PRO A 46 2.92 6.05 -11.61
CA PRO A 46 3.80 7.19 -11.40
C PRO A 46 3.14 8.38 -10.70
N PHE A 47 1.81 8.46 -10.71
CA PHE A 47 1.05 9.45 -9.96
C PHE A 47 1.46 9.49 -8.48
N PHE A 48 1.72 8.32 -7.90
CA PHE A 48 2.07 8.17 -6.48
C PHE A 48 3.56 8.32 -6.18
N ASP A 49 4.41 8.42 -7.21
CA ASP A 49 5.83 8.76 -7.03
C ASP A 49 6.02 10.26 -6.73
N ASN A 50 5.05 11.10 -7.09
CA ASN A 50 5.07 12.52 -6.79
C ASN A 50 4.61 12.78 -5.34
N PRO A 51 5.48 13.28 -4.44
CA PRO A 51 5.13 13.48 -3.04
C PRO A 51 4.00 14.51 -2.85
N GLU A 52 3.83 15.48 -3.75
CA GLU A 52 2.76 16.47 -3.66
C GLU A 52 1.39 15.83 -3.92
N ASN A 53 1.30 14.89 -4.85
CA ASN A 53 0.08 14.14 -5.13
C ASN A 53 -0.34 13.30 -3.90
N VAL A 54 0.63 12.62 -3.28
CA VAL A 54 0.38 11.81 -2.08
C VAL A 54 -0.06 12.69 -0.90
N LYS A 55 0.58 13.83 -0.69
CA LYS A 55 0.19 14.80 0.35
C LYS A 55 -1.24 15.30 0.17
N GLU A 56 -1.63 15.63 -1.06
CA GLU A 56 -2.97 16.11 -1.36
C GLU A 56 -4.03 15.02 -1.09
N ILE A 57 -3.79 13.76 -1.47
CA ILE A 57 -4.67 12.64 -1.13
C ILE A 57 -4.82 12.51 0.39
N LEU A 58 -3.70 12.53 1.13
CA LEU A 58 -3.72 12.41 2.59
C LEU A 58 -4.45 13.57 3.25
N ARG A 59 -4.32 14.79 2.73
CA ARG A 59 -5.07 15.96 3.20
C ARG A 59 -6.56 15.78 2.98
N ARG A 60 -6.98 15.46 1.76
CA ARG A 60 -8.40 15.24 1.43
C ARG A 60 -9.01 14.10 2.22
N LYS A 61 -8.28 13.02 2.45
CA LYS A 61 -8.72 11.93 3.32
C LYS A 61 -9.06 12.42 4.73
N LYS A 62 -8.19 13.25 5.34
CA LYS A 62 -8.47 13.83 6.65
C LYS A 62 -9.67 14.77 6.63
N GLU A 63 -9.84 15.56 5.58
CA GLU A 63 -11.00 16.45 5.41
C GLU A 63 -12.29 15.63 5.29
N MET A 64 -12.28 14.53 4.55
CA MET A 64 -13.38 13.59 4.45
C MET A 64 -13.71 12.94 5.79
N ASP A 65 -12.70 12.44 6.52
CA ASP A 65 -12.89 11.84 7.84
C ASP A 65 -13.45 12.86 8.86
N ALA A 66 -13.12 14.15 8.69
CA ALA A 66 -13.66 15.25 9.49
C ALA A 66 -15.05 15.74 9.04
N GLY A 67 -15.60 15.18 7.95
CA GLY A 67 -16.89 15.58 7.39
C GLY A 67 -16.86 16.87 6.56
N ASN A 68 -15.68 17.43 6.27
CA ASN A 68 -15.49 18.64 5.47
C ASN A 68 -15.33 18.26 3.99
N ILE A 69 -16.43 17.86 3.35
CA ILE A 69 -16.44 17.44 1.94
C ILE A 69 -17.17 18.48 1.10
N GLU A 70 -16.47 19.06 0.13
CA GLU A 70 -17.09 19.86 -0.92
C GLU A 70 -17.40 18.97 -2.13
N SER A 71 -18.69 18.77 -2.41
CA SER A 71 -19.13 18.11 -3.63
C SER A 71 -19.03 19.10 -4.79
N VAL A 72 -18.25 18.76 -5.81
CA VAL A 72 -18.18 19.55 -7.04
C VAL A 72 -18.91 18.81 -8.14
N THR A 73 -19.94 19.43 -8.71
CA THR A 73 -20.59 18.94 -9.92
C THR A 73 -19.79 19.45 -11.12
N LEU A 74 -19.27 18.55 -11.93
CA LEU A 74 -18.59 18.91 -13.17
C LEU A 74 -19.62 19.41 -14.20
N SER A 75 -19.25 20.41 -15.00
CA SER A 75 -20.07 20.82 -16.13
C SER A 75 -20.03 19.78 -17.26
N ASP A 76 -21.04 19.78 -18.12
CA ASP A 76 -21.11 18.88 -19.27
C ASP A 76 -19.89 19.02 -20.19
N GLU A 77 -19.33 20.23 -20.33
CA GLU A 77 -18.11 20.45 -21.10
C GLU A 77 -16.87 19.83 -20.44
N ALA A 78 -16.78 19.86 -19.11
CA ALA A 78 -15.69 19.24 -18.37
C ALA A 78 -15.76 17.71 -18.46
N ILE A 79 -16.97 17.14 -18.39
CA ILE A 79 -17.21 15.71 -18.58
C ILE A 79 -16.79 15.30 -20.00
N LYS A 80 -17.21 16.06 -21.02
CA LYS A 80 -16.87 15.77 -22.42
C LYS A 80 -15.35 15.75 -22.65
N LYS A 81 -14.61 16.71 -22.08
CA LYS A 81 -13.15 16.73 -22.17
C LYS A 81 -12.48 15.51 -21.54
N LEU A 82 -13.00 15.01 -20.42
CA LEU A 82 -12.48 13.82 -19.76
C LEU A 82 -12.71 12.57 -20.62
N LEU A 83 -13.88 12.46 -21.25
CA LEU A 83 -14.22 11.33 -22.11
C LEU A 83 -13.46 11.35 -23.43
N ASP A 84 -13.18 12.53 -23.99
CA ASP A 84 -12.43 12.68 -25.25
C ASP A 84 -10.90 12.53 -25.06
N SER A 85 -10.40 12.49 -23.81
CA SER A 85 -8.97 12.37 -23.49
C SER A 85 -8.51 10.93 -23.16
N GLY A 86 -9.39 9.93 -23.30
CA GLY A 86 -9.09 8.50 -23.11
C GLY A 86 -8.86 7.78 -24.43
#